data_AF-A0A318PM51-F1
#
_entry.id   AF-A0A318PM51-F1
#
_cell.length_a   1.000
_cell.length_b   1.000
_cell.length_c   1.000
_cell.angle_alpha   90.00
_cell.angle_beta   90.00
_cell.angle_gamma   90.00
#
_symmetry.space_group_name_H-M   'P 1'
#
loop_
_entity.id
_entity.type
_entity.pdbx_description
1 polymer ?
#
loop_
_entity_poly.entity_id
_entity_poly.type
_entity_poly.pdbx_seq_one_letter_code
_entity_poly.pdbx_strand_id
1 'polypeptide(L)'
;MEFLSFGMVIAASIALAVYARVRCGSGNARDFFVASGQLGGLLVFFLTIGETYSIGSVLGFSTGVYLHGAAFAGWFMGYILLSYPVGFVLAPLLWQLGRRTGSITLADIFRAHFSSRLLEVVVAANAVAFLLPLGQMQFTGLISVMRSLHWHVIPTVDCYNP
;
A
#
# COMPACT_ATOMS: atom_id res chain seq x y z
N MET A 1 -7.84 -26.35 -11.01
CA MET A 1 -8.07 -25.10 -11.76
C MET A 1 -7.45 -23.90 -11.04
N GLU A 2 -7.60 -23.81 -9.72
CA GLU A 2 -7.11 -22.69 -8.89
C GLU A 2 -5.59 -22.47 -8.91
N PHE A 3 -4.80 -23.55 -8.87
CA PHE A 3 -3.33 -23.48 -9.02
C PHE A 3 -2.89 -22.91 -10.37
N LEU A 4 -3.66 -23.20 -11.41
CA LEU A 4 -3.34 -22.84 -12.79
C LEU A 4 -3.64 -21.35 -13.01
N SER A 5 -4.76 -20.85 -12.47
CA SER A 5 -5.05 -19.41 -12.43
C SER A 5 -4.02 -18.65 -11.57
N PHE A 6 -3.64 -19.16 -10.40
CA PHE A 6 -2.65 -18.51 -9.54
C PHE A 6 -1.29 -18.39 -10.22
N GLY A 7 -0.80 -19.50 -10.80
CA GLY A 7 0.46 -19.52 -11.54
C GLY A 7 0.43 -18.59 -12.76
N MET A 8 -0.70 -18.55 -13.49
CA MET A 8 -0.87 -17.65 -14.63
C MET A 8 -0.81 -16.19 -14.23
N VAL A 9 -1.48 -15.79 -13.14
CA VAL A 9 -1.44 -14.40 -12.64
C VAL A 9 -0.03 -14.01 -12.24
N ILE A 10 0.68 -14.85 -11.47
CA ILE A 10 2.07 -14.57 -11.09
C ILE A 10 2.97 -14.46 -12.31
N ALA A 11 2.88 -15.40 -13.25
CA ALA A 11 3.68 -15.38 -14.47
C ALA A 11 3.38 -14.11 -15.30
N ALA A 12 2.11 -13.73 -15.44
CA ALA A 12 1.72 -12.51 -16.12
C ALA A 12 2.26 -11.25 -15.41
N SER A 13 2.17 -11.18 -14.08
CA SER A 13 2.72 -10.07 -13.29
C SER A 13 4.24 -9.97 -13.42
N ILE A 14 4.96 -11.09 -13.36
CA ILE A 14 6.42 -11.12 -13.55
C ILE A 14 6.78 -10.71 -14.98
N ALA A 15 6.08 -11.24 -15.99
CA ALA A 15 6.31 -10.87 -17.39
C ALA A 15 6.09 -9.38 -17.61
N LEU A 16 5.02 -8.80 -17.04
CA LEU A 16 4.75 -7.37 -17.10
C LEU A 16 5.83 -6.56 -16.39
N ALA A 17 6.29 -6.99 -15.23
CA ALA A 17 7.36 -6.32 -14.47
C ALA A 17 8.70 -6.34 -15.23
N VAL A 18 9.06 -7.47 -15.83
CA VAL A 18 10.26 -7.59 -16.67
C VAL A 18 10.13 -6.73 -17.92
N TYR A 19 8.98 -6.76 -18.59
CA TYR A 19 8.70 -5.93 -19.76
C TYR A 19 8.82 -4.43 -19.45
N ALA A 20 8.25 -3.98 -18.33
CA ALA A 20 8.36 -2.61 -17.86
C ALA A 20 9.81 -2.22 -17.55
N ARG A 21 10.58 -3.12 -16.90
CA ARG A 21 11.99 -2.87 -16.57
C ARG A 21 12.88 -2.74 -17.80
N VAL A 22 12.66 -3.57 -18.82
CA VAL A 22 13.43 -3.52 -20.07
C VAL A 22 13.14 -2.23 -20.84
N ARG A 23 11.91 -1.71 -20.77
CA ARG A 23 11.49 -0.53 -21.53
C ARG A 23 11.76 0.81 -20.83
N CYS A 24 11.74 0.83 -19.50
CA CYS A 24 11.83 2.04 -18.67
C CYS A 24 13.06 2.06 -17.75
N GLY A 25 14.08 1.25 -18.04
CA GLY A 25 15.29 1.09 -17.22
C GLY A 25 16.20 2.32 -17.19
N SER A 26 15.78 3.35 -16.47
CA SER A 26 16.61 4.47 -16.05
C SER A 26 16.92 4.30 -14.56
N GLY A 27 18.20 4.39 -14.18
CA GLY A 27 18.69 4.17 -12.81
C GLY A 27 18.36 5.28 -11.82
N ASN A 28 17.38 6.14 -12.11
CA ASN A 28 17.06 7.31 -11.31
C ASN A 28 15.91 7.04 -10.33
N ALA A 29 16.05 7.45 -9.07
CA ALA A 29 15.05 7.17 -8.03
C ALA A 29 13.66 7.74 -8.35
N ARG A 30 13.59 8.88 -9.07
CA ARG A 30 12.32 9.47 -9.54
C ARG A 30 11.57 8.58 -10.52
N ASP A 31 12.28 7.80 -11.32
CA ASP A 31 11.66 6.91 -12.30
C ASP A 31 11.12 5.66 -11.62
N PHE A 32 11.77 5.23 -10.54
CA PHE A 32 11.28 4.14 -9.70
C PHE A 32 10.03 4.52 -8.90
N PHE A 33 10.02 5.70 -8.26
CA PHE A 33 8.93 6.09 -7.34
C PHE A 33 7.77 6.83 -8.02
N VAL A 34 8.04 7.60 -9.07
CA VAL A 34 7.02 8.47 -9.72
C VAL A 34 6.79 8.06 -11.18
N ALA A 35 7.46 7.01 -11.67
CA ALA A 35 7.47 6.64 -13.09
C ALA A 35 7.77 7.84 -14.01
N SER A 36 8.55 8.82 -13.52
CA SER A 36 8.82 10.12 -14.17
C SER A 36 7.57 10.93 -14.59
N GLY A 37 6.41 10.67 -14.00
CA GLY A 37 5.15 11.30 -14.41
C GLY A 37 4.56 10.75 -15.72
N GLN A 38 5.09 9.63 -16.24
CA GLN A 38 4.58 8.95 -17.43
C GLN A 38 3.31 8.12 -17.16
N LEU A 39 3.00 7.85 -15.89
CA LEU A 39 1.78 7.16 -15.51
C LEU A 39 0.57 8.10 -15.73
N GLY A 40 -0.25 7.80 -16.75
CA GLY A 40 -1.47 8.56 -17.02
C GLY A 40 -2.47 8.48 -15.85
N GLY A 41 -3.40 9.44 -15.76
CA GLY A 41 -4.33 9.56 -14.64
C GLY A 41 -5.18 8.31 -14.36
N LEU A 42 -5.52 7.54 -15.40
CA LEU A 42 -6.26 6.28 -15.25
C LEU A 42 -5.44 5.21 -14.51
N LEU A 43 -4.16 5.05 -14.86
CA LEU A 43 -3.28 4.08 -14.20
C LEU A 43 -3.02 4.49 -12.75
N VAL A 44 -2.79 5.78 -12.50
CA VAL A 44 -2.62 6.32 -11.13
C VAL A 44 -3.88 6.04 -10.31
N PHE A 45 -5.07 6.27 -10.87
CA PHE A 45 -6.33 5.99 -10.19
C PHE A 45 -6.47 4.52 -9.78
N PHE A 46 -6.24 3.58 -10.71
CA PHE A 46 -6.30 2.16 -10.39
C PHE A 46 -5.22 1.74 -9.39
N LEU A 47 -4.01 2.30 -9.49
CA LEU A 47 -2.92 2.04 -8.56
C LEU A 47 -3.28 2.52 -7.14
N THR A 48 -3.81 3.73 -7.01
CA THR A 48 -4.22 4.29 -5.71
C THR A 48 -5.34 3.45 -5.08
N ILE A 49 -6.31 2.98 -5.87
CA ILE A 49 -7.35 2.06 -5.38
C ILE A 49 -6.75 0.74 -4.91
N GLY A 50 -5.88 0.14 -5.73
CA GLY A 50 -5.24 -1.14 -5.41
C GLY A 50 -4.30 -1.07 -4.19
N GLU A 51 -3.65 0.08 -3.99
CA GLU A 51 -2.82 0.34 -2.82
C GLU A 51 -3.66 0.56 -1.56
N THR A 52 -4.78 1.30 -1.67
CA THR A 52 -5.66 1.63 -0.54
C THR A 52 -6.43 0.40 -0.01
N TYR A 53 -6.91 -0.46 -0.92
CA TYR A 53 -7.69 -1.64 -0.55
C TYR A 53 -6.80 -2.88 -0.50
N SER A 54 -6.29 -3.15 0.70
CA SER A 54 -5.39 -4.27 0.99
C SER A 54 -6.09 -5.41 1.75
N ILE A 55 -5.40 -6.55 1.86
CA ILE A 55 -5.77 -7.68 2.73
C ILE A 55 -6.02 -7.20 4.17
N GLY A 56 -5.26 -6.20 4.65
CA GLY A 56 -5.47 -5.62 5.97
C GLY A 56 -6.90 -5.06 6.17
N SER A 57 -7.46 -4.40 5.15
CA SER A 57 -8.82 -3.87 5.20
C SER A 57 -9.87 -4.98 5.13
N VAL A 58 -9.65 -6.01 4.30
CA VAL A 58 -10.57 -7.15 4.14
C VAL A 58 -10.63 -7.97 5.42
N LEU A 59 -9.47 -8.31 6.00
CA LEU A 59 -9.38 -9.04 7.27
C LEU A 59 -9.85 -8.18 8.45
N GLY A 60 -9.46 -6.91 8.51
CA GLY A 60 -9.86 -5.99 9.58
C GLY A 60 -11.36 -5.75 9.61
N PHE A 61 -11.98 -5.51 8.44
CA PHE A 61 -13.42 -5.30 8.34
C PHE A 61 -14.20 -6.57 8.73
N SER A 62 -13.87 -7.71 8.14
CA SER A 62 -14.56 -8.98 8.42
C SER A 62 -14.42 -9.41 9.89
N THR A 63 -13.22 -9.28 10.46
CA THR A 63 -12.96 -9.61 11.87
C THR A 63 -13.72 -8.67 12.82
N GLY A 64 -13.71 -7.37 12.54
CA GLY A 64 -14.41 -6.39 13.37
C GLY A 64 -15.93 -6.59 13.37
N VAL A 65 -16.52 -6.90 12.21
CA VAL A 65 -17.96 -7.25 12.12
C VAL A 65 -18.26 -8.56 12.82
N TYR A 66 -17.37 -9.56 12.74
CA TYR A 66 -17.55 -10.84 13.42
C TYR A 66 -17.56 -10.69 14.96
N LEU A 67 -16.67 -9.87 15.52
CA LEU A 67 -16.54 -9.68 16.97
C LEU A 67 -17.57 -8.71 17.56
N HIS A 68 -17.91 -7.63 16.84
CA HIS A 68 -18.69 -6.51 17.37
C HIS A 68 -20.04 -6.31 16.66
N GLY A 69 -20.37 -7.18 15.69
CA GLY A 69 -21.64 -7.15 14.97
C GLY A 69 -21.83 -5.91 14.08
N ALA A 70 -23.09 -5.59 13.80
CA ALA A 70 -23.47 -4.52 12.88
C ALA A 70 -23.04 -3.11 13.33
N ALA A 71 -22.79 -2.89 14.63
CA ALA A 71 -22.31 -1.62 15.16
C ALA A 71 -20.93 -1.25 14.60
N PHE A 72 -20.05 -2.23 14.44
CA PHE A 72 -18.74 -2.02 13.83
C PHE A 72 -18.84 -1.68 12.35
N ALA A 73 -19.75 -2.32 11.60
CA ALA A 73 -19.98 -1.97 10.20
C ALA A 73 -20.47 -0.53 10.04
N GLY A 74 -21.37 -0.08 10.92
CA GLY A 74 -21.86 1.31 10.95
C GLY A 74 -20.74 2.31 11.25
N TRP A 75 -19.91 2.02 12.25
CA TRP A 75 -18.74 2.84 12.57
C TRP A 75 -17.71 2.86 11.43
N PHE A 76 -17.46 1.70 10.81
CA PHE A 76 -16.52 1.54 9.69
C PHE A 76 -16.94 2.40 8.49
N MET A 77 -18.23 2.36 8.13
CA MET A 77 -18.77 3.19 7.06
C MET A 77 -18.72 4.68 7.40
N GLY A 78 -19.04 5.02 8.66
CA GLY A 78 -19.04 6.40 9.14
C GLY A 78 -17.66 7.05 9.07
N TYR A 79 -16.60 6.38 9.52
CA TYR A 79 -15.26 6.96 9.45
C TYR A 79 -14.76 7.07 8.00
N ILE A 80 -15.08 6.12 7.11
CA ILE A 80 -14.71 6.22 5.69
C ILE A 80 -15.36 7.45 5.07
N LEU A 81 -16.66 7.62 5.27
CA LEU A 81 -17.39 8.78 4.75
C LEU A 81 -16.81 10.11 5.28
N LEU A 82 -16.45 10.16 6.56
CA LEU A 82 -15.83 11.35 7.17
C LEU A 82 -14.39 11.61 6.71
N SER A 83 -13.65 10.56 6.32
CA SER A 83 -12.28 10.70 5.82
C SER A 83 -12.21 11.27 4.40
N TYR A 84 -13.23 11.04 3.56
CA TYR A 84 -13.30 11.56 2.20
C TYR A 84 -13.13 13.09 2.07
N PRO A 85 -13.86 13.94 2.82
CA PRO A 85 -13.69 15.39 2.73
C PRO A 85 -12.29 15.84 3.19
N VAL A 86 -11.71 15.17 4.18
CA VAL A 86 -10.33 15.42 4.63
C VAL A 86 -9.35 15.09 3.52
N GLY A 87 -9.49 13.93 2.88
CA GLY A 87 -8.70 13.53 1.73
C GLY A 87 -8.85 14.47 0.54
N PHE A 88 -10.07 14.96 0.27
CA PHE A 88 -10.34 15.89 -0.82
C PHE A 88 -9.63 17.23 -0.67
N VAL A 89 -9.41 17.70 0.56
CA VAL A 89 -8.67 18.95 0.82
C VAL A 89 -7.16 18.69 0.86
N LEU A 90 -6.72 17.61 1.52
CA LEU A 90 -5.30 17.32 1.69
C LEU A 90 -4.62 16.84 0.41
N ALA A 91 -5.27 15.98 -0.38
CA ALA A 91 -4.70 15.42 -1.60
C ALA A 91 -4.26 16.49 -2.62
N PRO A 92 -5.08 17.49 -3.01
CA PRO A 92 -4.65 18.51 -3.95
C PRO A 92 -3.56 19.42 -3.36
N LEU A 93 -3.57 19.66 -2.04
CA LEU A 93 -2.55 20.46 -1.37
C LEU A 93 -1.19 19.76 -1.41
N LEU A 94 -1.15 18.48 -1.03
CA LEU A 94 0.05 17.65 -1.06
C LEU A 94 0.56 17.46 -2.49
N TRP A 95 -0.34 17.28 -3.46
CA TRP A 95 0.02 17.20 -4.88
C TRP A 95 0.67 18.49 -5.39
N GLN A 96 0.13 19.65 -5.02
CA GLN A 96 0.73 20.94 -5.38
C GLN A 96 2.09 21.15 -4.71
N LEU A 97 2.23 20.81 -3.43
CA LEU A 97 3.51 20.91 -2.72
C LEU A 97 4.57 20.00 -3.34
N GLY A 98 4.26 18.72 -3.54
CA GLY A 98 5.20 17.75 -4.12
C GLY A 98 5.69 18.17 -5.52
N ARG A 99 4.79 18.73 -6.36
CA ARG A 99 5.19 19.26 -7.67
C ARG A 99 6.08 20.51 -7.58
N ARG A 100 5.86 21.39 -6.60
CA ARG A 100 6.65 22.61 -6.42
C ARG A 100 8.04 22.33 -5.85
N THR A 101 8.14 21.38 -4.92
CA THR A 101 9.40 21.07 -4.21
C THR A 101 10.20 19.96 -4.87
N GLY A 102 9.60 19.23 -5.83
CA GLY A 102 10.21 18.06 -6.47
C GLY A 102 10.41 16.89 -5.49
N SER A 103 9.70 16.91 -4.37
CA SER A 103 9.73 15.91 -3.31
C SER A 103 9.08 14.61 -3.77
N ILE A 104 9.71 13.49 -3.49
CA ILE A 104 9.22 12.16 -3.86
C ILE A 104 8.48 11.53 -2.68
N THR A 105 8.94 11.77 -1.46
CA THR A 105 8.36 11.22 -0.23
C THR A 105 7.64 12.29 0.58
N LEU A 106 6.75 11.85 1.48
CA LEU A 106 6.08 12.76 2.41
C LEU A 106 7.11 13.44 3.34
N ALA A 107 8.15 12.71 3.78
CA ALA A 107 9.23 13.26 4.60
C ALA A 107 9.99 14.39 3.88
N ASP A 108 10.23 14.26 2.57
CA ASP A 108 10.85 15.32 1.76
C ASP A 108 9.96 16.57 1.67
N ILE A 109 8.64 16.42 1.70
CA ILE A 109 7.70 17.56 1.72
C ILE A 109 7.85 18.33 3.04
N PHE A 110 7.93 17.62 4.18
CA PHE A 110 8.18 18.24 5.48
C PHE A 110 9.54 18.94 5.54
N ARG A 111 10.58 18.33 4.96
CA ARG A 111 11.89 18.97 4.85
C ARG A 111 11.82 20.27 4.04
N ALA A 112 11.14 20.26 2.89
CA ALA A 112 11.02 21.42 2.02
C ALA A 112 10.18 22.54 2.63
N HIS A 113 9.19 22.21 3.47
CA HIS A 113 8.35 23.20 4.14
C HIS A 113 9.03 23.82 5.38
N PHE A 114 9.67 23.00 6.23
CA PHE A 114 10.24 23.46 7.50
C PHE A 114 11.76 23.71 7.47
N SER A 115 12.44 23.39 6.37
CA SER A 115 13.91 23.51 6.19
C SER A 115 14.74 22.80 7.27
N SER A 116 14.19 21.80 7.96
CA SER A 116 14.84 21.08 9.06
C SER A 116 15.07 19.61 8.73
N ARG A 117 16.34 19.18 8.79
CA ARG A 117 16.76 17.79 8.58
C ARG A 117 16.36 16.85 9.74
N LEU A 118 16.23 17.38 10.95
CA LEU A 118 15.78 16.59 12.10
C LEU A 118 14.31 16.16 11.93
N LEU A 119 13.47 17.08 11.45
CA LEU A 119 12.05 16.78 11.21
C LEU A 119 11.87 15.74 10.10
N GLU A 120 12.65 15.86 9.02
CA GLU A 120 12.71 14.86 7.94
C GLU A 120 13.02 13.46 8.49
N VAL A 121 14.08 13.32 9.31
CA VAL A 121 14.49 12.03 9.87
C VAL A 121 13.43 11.46 10.81
N VAL A 122 12.83 12.29 11.67
CA VAL A 122 11.77 11.84 12.59
C VAL A 122 10.55 11.35 11.80
N VAL A 123 10.11 12.10 10.78
CA VAL A 123 8.98 11.71 9.93
C VAL A 123 9.30 10.44 9.13
N ALA A 124 10.50 10.34 8.56
CA ALA A 124 10.94 9.15 7.83
C ALA A 124 11.01 7.91 8.73
N ALA A 125 11.61 8.04 9.93
CA ALA A 125 11.67 6.95 10.91
C ALA A 125 10.28 6.51 11.35
N ASN A 126 9.37 7.46 11.57
CA ASN A 126 7.99 7.18 11.93
C ASN A 126 7.25 6.45 10.79
N ALA A 127 7.39 6.92 9.55
CA ALA A 127 6.81 6.27 8.38
C ALA A 127 7.31 4.83 8.24
N VAL A 128 8.62 4.59 8.39
CA VAL A 128 9.20 3.24 8.35
C VAL A 128 8.64 2.38 9.49
N ALA A 129 8.54 2.92 10.71
CA ALA A 129 7.99 2.19 11.85
C ALA A 129 6.54 1.75 11.61
N PHE A 130 5.70 2.60 11.01
CA PHE A 130 4.32 2.25 10.66
C PHE A 130 4.19 1.33 9.44
N LEU A 131 5.16 1.35 8.52
CA LEU A 131 5.23 0.43 7.39
C LEU A 131 5.51 -1.01 7.82
N LEU A 132 6.21 -1.22 8.95
CA LEU A 132 6.56 -2.56 9.42
C LEU A 132 5.33 -3.43 9.76
N PRO A 133 4.37 -2.98 10.61
CA PRO A 133 3.14 -3.72 10.86
C PRO A 133 2.30 -3.93 9.59
N LEU A 134 2.24 -2.93 8.71
CA LEU A 134 1.51 -3.04 7.44
C LEU A 134 2.11 -4.15 6.57
N GLY A 135 3.44 -4.19 6.45
CA GLY A 135 4.16 -5.24 5.74
C GLY A 135 3.91 -6.62 6.35
N GLN A 136 3.94 -6.72 7.69
CA GLN A 136 3.66 -7.97 8.40
C GLN A 136 2.26 -8.51 8.06
N MET A 137 1.22 -7.66 8.08
CA MET A 137 -0.14 -8.07 7.73
C MET A 137 -0.24 -8.59 6.29
N GLN A 138 0.50 -8.00 5.35
CA GLN A 138 0.53 -8.45 3.96
C GLN A 138 1.15 -9.84 3.82
N PHE A 139 2.25 -10.11 4.55
CA PHE A 139 2.88 -11.44 4.56
C PHE A 139 2.00 -12.50 5.22
N THR A 140 1.34 -12.17 6.34
CA THR A 140 0.37 -13.07 6.99
C THR A 140 -0.78 -13.40 6.04
N GLY A 141 -1.29 -12.41 5.31
CA GLY A 141 -2.30 -12.60 4.27
C GLY A 141 -1.85 -13.57 3.18
N LEU A 142 -0.63 -13.37 2.67
CA LEU A 142 -0.04 -14.25 1.65
C LEU A 142 0.09 -15.69 2.16
N ILE A 143 0.58 -15.89 3.39
CA ILE A 143 0.70 -17.22 4.02
C ILE A 143 -0.67 -17.89 4.14
N SER A 144 -1.71 -17.15 4.52
CA SER A 144 -3.07 -17.67 4.62
C SER A 144 -3.57 -18.22 3.27
N VAL A 145 -3.28 -17.52 2.17
CA VAL A 145 -3.65 -17.97 0.82
C VAL A 145 -2.85 -19.22 0.42
N MET A 146 -1.55 -19.26 0.73
CA MET A 146 -0.69 -20.41 0.42
C MET A 146 -1.12 -21.68 1.17
N ARG A 147 -1.51 -21.56 2.46
CA ARG A 147 -2.06 -22.68 3.25
C ARG A 147 -3.34 -23.22 2.63
N SER A 148 -4.26 -22.35 2.17
CA SER A 148 -5.48 -22.77 1.47
C SER A 148 -5.21 -23.50 0.15
N LEU A 149 -4.10 -23.18 -0.53
CA LEU A 149 -3.65 -23.86 -1.74
C LEU A 149 -2.94 -25.20 -1.44
N HIS A 150 -3.02 -25.75 -0.22
CA HIS A 150 -2.36 -27.01 0.19
C HIS A 150 -0.83 -27.02 -0.04
N TRP A 151 -0.22 -25.86 -0.28
CA TRP A 151 1.22 -25.72 -0.41
C TRP A 151 1.80 -25.71 1.01
N HIS A 152 2.41 -26.82 1.42
CA HIS A 152 3.00 -27.01 2.73
C HIS A 152 4.33 -26.24 2.88
N VAL A 153 4.29 -24.92 2.67
CA VAL A 153 5.39 -24.04 3.04
C VAL A 153 5.20 -23.75 4.53
N ILE A 154 5.86 -24.52 5.39
CA ILE A 154 5.82 -24.38 6.85
C ILE A 154 6.37 -22.99 7.22
N PRO A 155 5.54 -22.03 7.66
CA PRO A 155 6.03 -20.78 8.19
C PRO A 155 6.16 -20.98 9.71
N THR A 156 7.38 -20.91 10.23
CA THR A 156 7.74 -21.03 11.66
C THR A 156 7.27 -19.84 12.50
N VAL A 157 5.99 -19.50 12.42
CA VAL A 157 5.31 -18.50 13.25
C VAL A 157 3.94 -19.01 13.68
N ASP A 158 3.92 -20.19 14.32
CA ASP A 158 2.78 -20.64 15.12
C ASP A 158 2.78 -19.87 16.45
N CYS A 159 2.26 -18.64 16.43
CA CYS A 159 1.88 -17.88 17.62
C CYS A 159 0.37 -17.63 17.67
N TYR A 160 -0.43 -18.55 17.12
CA TYR A 160 -1.89 -18.58 17.30
C TYR A 160 -2.27 -19.91 17.93
N ASN A 161 -2.22 -19.96 19.27
CA ASN A 161 -2.83 -21.01 20.10
C ASN A 161 -4.09 -20.38 20.71
N PRO A 162 -5.21 -21.13 20.78
CA PRO A 162 -6.58 -20.64 20.69
C PRO A 162 -7.04 -19.72 21.84
#